data_AF-A0A0H3HAS7-F1
#
_entry.id   AF-A0A0H3HAS7-F1
#
_cell.length_a   1.000
_cell.length_b   1.000
_cell.length_c   1.000
_cell.angle_alpha   90.00
_cell.angle_beta   90.00
_cell.angle_gamma   90.00
#
_symmetry.space_group_name_H-M   'P 1'
#
loop_
_entity.id
_entity.type
_entity.pdbx_description
1 polymer ?
#
loop_
_entity_poly.entity_id
_entity_poly.type
_entity_poly.pdbx_seq_one_letter_code
_entity_poly.pdbx_strand_id
1 'polypeptide(L)'
;MYPDPPHWQTVFINAEEVPEPIKENELSDFDKTRVGAEHGPQEKNGWGERDPKTGYKNDDTYDNFINLYPDQDIVIGVKKQSEYGTYGSVTPVTRKETFDEKDRRIRSYVAQPTDHSTLPSNLNFMARVVAYDLPIGYCESGWDRAFITDLRRRADWTQGLDTYLKTGIPNNVTEPEIISKETALEEMIRVKTKEYGY
;
A
#
# COMPACT_ATOMS: atom_id res chain seq x y z
N MET A 1 33.02 -4.04 -26.39
CA MET A 1 32.58 -5.09 -25.44
C MET A 1 33.52 -4.99 -24.26
N TYR A 2 33.02 -4.69 -23.06
CA TYR A 2 33.86 -4.66 -21.86
C TYR A 2 34.22 -6.10 -21.47
N PRO A 3 35.41 -6.33 -20.91
CA PRO A 3 35.80 -7.66 -20.44
C PRO A 3 34.90 -8.10 -19.28
N ASP A 4 34.59 -9.40 -19.25
CA ASP A 4 33.81 -9.98 -18.15
C ASP A 4 34.59 -9.83 -16.83
N PRO A 5 33.93 -9.39 -15.75
CA PRO A 5 34.58 -9.26 -14.46
C PRO A 5 35.00 -10.64 -13.92
N PRO A 6 36.13 -10.73 -13.21
CA PRO A 6 36.58 -11.97 -12.58
C PRO A 6 35.55 -12.52 -11.57
N HIS A 7 35.46 -13.85 -11.43
CA HIS A 7 34.49 -14.52 -10.54
C HIS A 7 34.54 -14.12 -9.06
N TRP A 8 35.67 -13.56 -8.61
CA TRP A 8 35.88 -13.09 -7.23
C TRP A 8 35.55 -11.60 -7.05
N GLN A 9 35.19 -10.89 -8.12
CA GLN A 9 34.79 -9.50 -8.05
C GLN A 9 33.37 -9.40 -7.49
N THR A 10 33.28 -9.18 -6.18
CA THR A 10 32.04 -8.85 -5.51
C THR A 10 31.74 -7.36 -5.67
N VAL A 11 30.51 -7.02 -6.05
CA VAL A 11 30.01 -5.65 -5.93
C VAL A 11 29.40 -5.52 -4.54
N PHE A 12 29.81 -4.52 -3.77
CA PHE A 12 29.08 -4.16 -2.57
C PHE A 12 27.72 -3.58 -3.00
N ILE A 13 26.65 -4.34 -2.78
CA ILE A 13 25.28 -3.95 -3.11
C ILE A 13 24.76 -2.91 -2.12
N ASN A 14 25.36 -2.85 -0.93
CA ASN A 14 25.12 -1.75 -0.02
C ASN A 14 25.74 -0.50 -0.64
N ALA A 15 24.88 0.45 -1.01
CA ALA A 15 25.29 1.77 -1.44
C ALA A 15 26.25 2.39 -0.42
N GLU A 16 27.16 3.25 -0.88
CA GLU A 16 27.97 4.07 0.01
C GLU A 16 27.08 4.79 1.02
N GLU A 17 27.62 5.03 2.23
CA GLU A 17 26.87 5.74 3.28
C GLU A 17 26.32 7.06 2.72
N VAL A 18 25.01 7.28 2.87
CA VAL A 18 24.34 8.47 2.34
C VAL A 18 25.02 9.70 2.95
N PRO A 19 25.66 10.59 2.15
CA PRO A 19 26.45 11.70 2.68
C PRO A 19 25.63 12.67 3.55
N GLU A 20 24.34 12.78 3.28
CA GLU A 20 23.37 13.55 4.04
C GLU A 20 22.16 12.68 4.38
N PRO A 21 22.22 11.81 5.41
CA PRO A 21 21.10 10.97 5.77
C PRO A 21 19.94 11.84 6.23
N ILE A 22 18.72 11.45 5.85
CA ILE A 22 17.50 12.12 6.31
C ILE A 22 17.39 11.91 7.82
N LYS A 23 17.35 13.00 8.57
CA LYS A 23 17.23 12.96 10.03
C LYS A 23 15.80 12.63 10.44
N GLU A 24 15.64 12.04 11.62
CA GLU A 24 14.32 11.70 12.17
C GLU A 24 13.38 12.91 12.24
N ASN A 25 13.90 14.08 12.61
CA ASN A 25 13.12 15.32 12.65
C ASN A 25 12.69 15.83 11.26
N GLU A 26 13.38 15.43 10.18
CA GLU A 26 12.95 15.72 8.81
C GLU A 26 11.81 14.80 8.34
N LEU A 27 11.52 13.74 9.11
CA LEU A 27 10.47 12.75 8.86
C LEU A 27 9.35 12.78 9.92
N SER A 28 9.37 13.71 10.89
CA SER A 28 8.36 13.75 11.95
C SER A 28 6.93 13.89 11.42
N ASP A 29 6.78 14.58 10.29
CA ASP A 29 5.50 14.82 9.62
C ASP A 29 5.36 13.98 8.36
N PHE A 30 6.06 12.84 8.28
CA PHE A 30 6.08 11.99 7.10
C PHE A 30 4.76 11.22 6.92
N ASP A 31 4.20 10.71 8.02
CA ASP A 31 2.93 10.02 7.99
C ASP A 31 1.80 10.99 8.36
N LYS A 32 1.36 11.76 7.37
CA LYS A 32 0.27 12.71 7.56
C LYS A 32 -1.05 11.99 7.43
N THR A 33 -1.92 12.20 8.41
CA THR A 33 -3.33 11.86 8.28
C THR A 33 -3.92 12.68 7.14
N ARG A 34 -4.60 11.98 6.23
CA ARG A 34 -5.14 12.55 5.00
C ARG A 34 -6.20 13.62 5.27
N VAL A 35 -7.00 13.47 6.32
CA VAL A 35 -7.93 14.46 6.90
C VAL A 35 -8.43 13.96 8.26
N GLY A 36 -8.53 14.86 9.24
CA GLY A 36 -9.15 14.59 10.56
C GLY A 36 -8.18 14.06 11.63
N ALA A 37 -8.02 14.82 12.71
CA ALA A 37 -7.42 14.31 13.94
C ALA A 37 -8.48 13.47 14.67
N GLU A 38 -8.18 12.18 14.82
CA GLU A 38 -8.87 11.17 15.65
C GLU A 38 -10.38 10.99 15.42
N HIS A 39 -10.82 9.73 15.50
CA HIS A 39 -12.23 9.34 15.53
C HIS A 39 -12.91 9.84 16.81
N GLY A 40 -13.18 11.14 16.87
CA GLY A 40 -14.12 11.72 17.82
C GLY A 40 -15.57 11.47 17.38
N PRO A 41 -16.55 11.60 18.28
CA PRO A 41 -17.99 11.45 17.95
C PRO A 41 -18.53 12.51 16.97
N GLN A 42 -17.69 13.45 16.54
CA GLN A 42 -18.01 14.46 15.54
C GLN A 42 -17.07 14.23 14.35
N GLU A 43 -17.61 13.67 13.27
CA GLU A 43 -16.94 13.64 11.97
C GLU A 43 -16.68 15.09 11.54
N LYS A 44 -15.45 15.57 11.72
CA LYS A 44 -15.03 16.91 11.33
C LYS A 44 -14.17 16.78 10.09
N ASN A 45 -14.51 17.56 9.05
CA ASN A 45 -13.72 17.75 7.83
C ASN A 45 -13.75 16.56 6.88
N GLY A 46 -14.90 16.34 6.24
CA GLY A 46 -15.02 15.36 5.16
C GLY A 46 -14.09 15.67 3.98
N TRP A 47 -13.77 14.62 3.23
CA TRP A 47 -12.81 14.61 2.12
C TRP A 47 -13.05 15.73 1.08
N GLY A 48 -14.30 15.94 0.66
CA GLY A 48 -14.67 16.98 -0.29
C GLY A 48 -15.25 18.24 0.33
N GLU A 49 -15.31 18.34 1.66
CA GLU A 49 -15.83 19.52 2.34
C GLU A 49 -14.91 20.71 2.15
N ARG A 50 -15.48 21.91 2.15
CA ARG A 50 -14.71 23.15 2.05
C ARG A 50 -14.33 23.63 3.42
N ASP A 51 -13.04 23.92 3.62
CA ASP A 51 -12.57 24.56 4.84
C ASP A 51 -13.20 25.96 4.94
N PRO A 52 -13.91 26.28 6.04
CA PRO A 52 -14.53 27.59 6.21
C PRO A 52 -13.53 28.76 6.23
N LYS A 53 -12.26 28.50 6.53
CA LYS A 53 -11.20 29.52 6.58
C LYS A 53 -10.62 29.83 5.20
N THR A 54 -10.39 28.80 4.38
CA THR A 54 -9.68 28.95 3.10
C THR A 54 -10.63 28.92 1.90
N GLY A 55 -11.83 28.35 2.05
CA GLY A 55 -12.82 28.17 0.99
C GLY A 55 -12.49 27.04 -0.01
N TYR A 56 -11.31 26.45 0.10
CA TYR A 56 -10.86 25.31 -0.69
C TYR A 56 -11.36 23.99 -0.09
N LYS A 57 -11.42 22.94 -0.92
CA LYS A 57 -11.73 21.59 -0.44
C LYS A 57 -10.59 21.10 0.47
N ASN A 58 -10.94 20.29 1.45
CA ASN A 58 -10.00 19.76 2.44
C ASN A 58 -8.94 18.85 1.80
N ASP A 59 -9.27 18.19 0.69
CA ASP A 59 -8.37 17.31 -0.06
C ASP A 59 -8.42 17.68 -1.55
N ASP A 60 -7.24 17.87 -2.14
CA ASP A 60 -7.03 18.30 -3.52
C ASP A 60 -7.33 17.21 -4.56
N THR A 61 -7.51 15.97 -4.12
CA THR A 61 -7.80 14.84 -5.00
C THR A 61 -9.29 14.57 -5.16
N TYR A 62 -10.16 15.13 -4.32
CA TYR A 62 -11.60 14.87 -4.33
C TYR A 62 -12.22 15.00 -5.72
N ASP A 63 -11.90 16.10 -6.40
CA ASP A 63 -12.44 16.39 -7.74
C ASP A 63 -12.00 15.38 -8.81
N ASN A 64 -10.84 14.76 -8.63
CA ASN A 64 -10.32 13.76 -9.56
C ASN A 64 -10.99 12.39 -9.37
N PHE A 65 -11.41 12.08 -8.14
CA PHE A 65 -11.84 10.74 -7.76
C PHE A 65 -13.35 10.60 -7.53
N ILE A 66 -14.11 11.68 -7.37
CA ILE A 66 -15.57 11.64 -7.14
C ILE A 66 -16.31 10.82 -8.21
N ASN A 67 -15.84 10.88 -9.46
CA ASN A 67 -16.46 10.18 -10.59
C ASN A 67 -16.25 8.66 -10.57
N LEU A 68 -15.29 8.15 -9.80
CA LEU A 68 -15.06 6.70 -9.66
C LEU A 68 -16.08 6.03 -8.74
N TYR A 69 -16.73 6.79 -7.87
CA TYR A 69 -17.70 6.23 -6.94
C TYR A 69 -19.02 5.98 -7.65
N PRO A 70 -19.66 4.82 -7.44
CA PRO A 70 -20.96 4.52 -8.04
C PRO A 70 -22.09 5.28 -7.34
N ASP A 71 -23.15 5.49 -8.10
CA ASP A 71 -24.41 6.06 -7.63
C ASP A 71 -25.16 5.03 -6.78
N GLN A 72 -25.82 5.46 -5.69
CA GLN A 72 -26.65 4.60 -4.85
C GLN A 72 -28.13 4.65 -5.23
N ASP A 73 -28.85 3.59 -4.88
CA ASP A 73 -30.30 3.54 -4.95
C ASP A 73 -30.91 4.10 -3.65
N ILE A 74 -31.63 5.21 -3.76
CA ILE A 74 -32.34 5.85 -2.65
C ILE A 74 -33.76 5.30 -2.58
N VAL A 75 -34.15 4.82 -1.40
CA VAL A 75 -35.52 4.38 -1.12
C VAL A 75 -36.43 5.59 -1.01
N ILE A 76 -37.38 5.72 -1.94
CA ILE A 76 -38.35 6.83 -1.99
C ILE A 76 -39.73 6.45 -1.47
N GLY A 77 -39.93 5.18 -1.14
CA GLY A 77 -41.18 4.71 -0.55
C GLY A 77 -41.25 3.19 -0.51
N VAL A 78 -42.40 2.69 -0.10
CA VAL A 78 -42.66 1.26 0.01
C VAL A 78 -43.98 0.91 -0.67
N LYS A 79 -43.96 -0.09 -1.55
CA LYS A 79 -45.18 -0.67 -2.11
C LYS A 79 -45.60 -1.85 -1.24
N LYS A 80 -46.81 -1.76 -0.67
CA LYS A 80 -47.46 -2.91 -0.04
C LYS A 80 -48.03 -3.79 -1.14
N GLN A 81 -47.59 -5.05 -1.21
CA GLN A 81 -48.18 -6.03 -2.11
C GLN A 81 -49.62 -6.33 -1.63
N SER A 82 -50.58 -6.42 -2.56
CA SER A 82 -52.01 -6.51 -2.25
C SER A 82 -52.39 -7.75 -1.43
N GLU A 83 -53.49 -7.62 -0.68
CA GLU A 83 -54.12 -8.48 0.34
C GLU A 83 -54.35 -9.98 0.03
N TYR A 84 -53.81 -10.53 -1.06
CA TYR A 84 -53.96 -11.93 -1.44
C TYR A 84 -52.60 -12.56 -1.78
N GLY A 85 -51.84 -12.91 -0.75
CA GLY A 85 -50.57 -13.61 -0.90
C GLY A 85 -49.75 -13.55 0.37
N THR A 86 -49.74 -14.68 1.07
CA THR A 86 -48.96 -15.06 2.25
C THR A 86 -47.70 -14.21 2.52
N TYR A 87 -47.65 -13.61 3.72
CA TYR A 87 -46.64 -12.69 4.27
C TYR A 87 -46.53 -11.32 3.59
N GLY A 88 -46.81 -10.26 4.35
CA GLY A 88 -46.80 -8.85 3.93
C GLY A 88 -45.42 -8.36 3.52
N SER A 89 -44.95 -8.82 2.36
CA SER A 89 -43.71 -8.39 1.75
C SER A 89 -43.84 -6.94 1.33
N VAL A 90 -42.97 -6.10 1.88
CA VAL A 90 -42.89 -4.67 1.58
C VAL A 90 -41.74 -4.49 0.62
N THR A 91 -42.04 -4.19 -0.65
CA THR A 91 -40.99 -3.95 -1.64
C THR A 91 -40.62 -2.46 -1.61
N PRO A 92 -39.35 -2.11 -1.32
CA PRO A 92 -38.90 -0.73 -1.38
C PRO A 92 -38.93 -0.25 -2.84
N VAL A 93 -39.50 0.93 -3.07
CA VAL A 93 -39.40 1.63 -4.34
C VAL A 93 -38.15 2.49 -4.26
N THR A 94 -37.22 2.26 -5.17
CA THR A 94 -35.95 2.98 -5.24
C THR A 94 -35.87 3.87 -6.47
N ARG A 95 -35.03 4.91 -6.39
CA ARG A 95 -34.52 5.68 -7.55
C ARG A 95 -33.01 5.82 -7.44
N LYS A 96 -32.35 6.11 -8.55
CA LYS A 96 -30.94 6.50 -8.53
C LYS A 96 -30.75 7.84 -7.83
N GLU A 97 -29.66 7.99 -7.07
CA GLU A 97 -29.26 9.27 -6.48
C GLU A 97 -28.96 10.30 -7.58
N THR A 98 -29.17 11.58 -7.27
CA THR A 98 -28.73 12.66 -8.16
C THR A 98 -27.27 13.00 -7.90
N PHE A 99 -26.64 13.73 -8.83
CA PHE A 99 -25.27 14.19 -8.65
C PHE A 99 -25.08 15.04 -7.38
N ASP A 100 -26.03 15.92 -7.05
CA ASP A 100 -25.93 16.75 -5.84
C ASP A 100 -26.07 15.93 -4.54
N GLU A 101 -26.86 14.84 -4.58
CA GLU A 101 -26.98 13.91 -3.46
C GLU A 101 -25.70 13.08 -3.29
N LYS A 102 -25.14 12.63 -4.41
CA LYS A 102 -23.84 11.97 -4.48
C LYS A 102 -22.74 12.83 -3.91
N ASP A 103 -22.60 14.06 -4.41
CA ASP A 103 -21.57 15.00 -3.97
C ASP A 103 -21.71 15.25 -2.47
N ARG A 104 -22.92 15.46 -1.96
CA ARG A 104 -23.16 15.63 -0.52
C ARG A 104 -22.75 14.42 0.31
N ARG A 105 -23.05 13.20 -0.17
CA ARG A 105 -22.71 11.93 0.50
C ARG A 105 -21.21 11.67 0.50
N ILE A 106 -20.54 11.88 -0.64
CA ILE A 106 -19.12 11.56 -0.79
C ILE A 106 -18.26 12.65 -0.14
N ARG A 107 -18.64 13.93 -0.24
CA ARG A 107 -17.84 15.01 0.36
C ARG A 107 -17.75 14.92 1.88
N SER A 108 -18.80 14.41 2.54
CA SER A 108 -18.82 14.22 3.99
C SER A 108 -18.04 12.98 4.44
N TYR A 109 -17.62 12.13 3.50
CA TYR A 109 -16.84 10.94 3.83
C TYR A 109 -15.49 11.37 4.43
N VAL A 110 -15.24 10.97 5.67
CA VAL A 110 -13.92 11.12 6.29
C VAL A 110 -13.08 9.93 5.84
N ALA A 111 -12.25 10.14 4.82
CA ALA A 111 -11.32 9.12 4.36
C ALA A 111 -10.36 8.79 5.50
N GLN A 112 -10.42 7.55 5.99
CA GLN A 112 -9.34 7.04 6.82
C GLN A 112 -8.06 7.14 5.98
N PRO A 113 -6.91 7.52 6.59
CA PRO A 113 -5.66 7.39 5.88
C PRO A 113 -5.56 5.92 5.47
N THR A 114 -5.58 5.66 4.17
CA THR A 114 -4.92 4.47 3.69
C THR A 114 -3.49 4.59 4.20
N ASP A 115 -2.91 3.53 4.76
CA ASP A 115 -1.50 3.44 5.17
C ASP A 115 -0.51 3.60 3.98
N HIS A 116 -0.99 4.19 2.89
CA HIS A 116 -0.24 4.65 1.75
C HIS A 116 0.36 6.01 2.11
N SER A 117 1.45 5.92 2.85
CA SER A 117 2.55 6.87 2.97
C SER A 117 2.53 8.04 1.99
N THR A 118 2.68 9.27 2.49
CA THR A 118 2.99 10.47 1.68
C THR A 118 4.42 10.46 1.11
N LEU A 119 5.04 9.28 1.08
CA LEU A 119 6.38 8.96 0.56
C LEU A 119 6.71 9.73 -0.73
N PRO A 120 5.87 9.71 -1.78
CA PRO A 120 6.20 10.40 -3.02
C PRO A 120 6.16 11.93 -2.93
N SER A 121 5.47 12.48 -1.93
CA SER A 121 5.32 13.92 -1.72
C SER A 121 6.48 14.54 -0.94
N ASN A 122 7.29 13.73 -0.25
CA ASN A 122 8.45 14.23 0.49
C ASN A 122 9.63 14.46 -0.48
N LEU A 123 9.95 15.74 -0.74
CA LEU A 123 11.03 16.12 -1.66
C LEU A 123 12.39 15.56 -1.25
N ASN A 124 12.70 15.57 0.04
CA ASN A 124 13.99 15.08 0.55
C ASN A 124 14.10 13.56 0.38
N PHE A 125 13.00 12.83 0.63
CA PHE A 125 12.92 11.40 0.37
C PHE A 125 13.13 11.08 -1.11
N MET A 126 12.42 11.79 -2.00
CA MET A 126 12.54 11.58 -3.45
C MET A 126 13.96 11.89 -3.96
N ALA A 127 14.56 13.00 -3.49
CA ALA A 127 15.87 13.45 -3.96
C ALA A 127 17.04 12.64 -3.39
N ARG A 128 16.94 12.14 -2.16
CA ARG A 128 18.06 11.49 -1.45
C ARG A 128 17.96 9.97 -1.38
N VAL A 129 16.75 9.42 -1.43
CA VAL A 129 16.51 7.97 -1.37
C VAL A 129 16.15 7.45 -2.75
N VAL A 130 15.02 7.88 -3.32
CA VAL A 130 14.52 7.33 -4.59
C VAL A 130 15.47 7.61 -5.76
N ALA A 131 16.10 8.79 -5.82
CA ALA A 131 17.05 9.12 -6.89
C ALA A 131 18.32 8.26 -6.89
N TYR A 132 18.68 7.70 -5.73
CA TYR A 132 19.86 6.86 -5.55
C TYR A 132 19.51 5.37 -5.37
N ASP A 133 18.22 5.06 -5.28
CA ASP A 133 17.70 3.70 -5.38
C ASP A 133 17.94 3.22 -6.81
N LEU A 134 19.11 2.63 -7.03
CA LEU A 134 19.41 1.93 -8.26
C LEU A 134 18.39 0.80 -8.38
N PRO A 135 17.64 0.68 -9.49
CA PRO A 135 16.90 -0.53 -9.77
C PRO A 135 17.92 -1.64 -10.03
N ILE A 136 18.39 -2.28 -8.96
CA ILE A 136 19.29 -3.43 -9.03
C ILE A 136 18.42 -4.62 -9.41
N GLY A 137 18.36 -4.85 -10.71
CA GLY A 137 17.64 -5.95 -11.32
C GLY A 137 17.13 -5.56 -12.69
N TYR A 138 17.77 -6.09 -13.73
CA TYR A 138 17.03 -6.30 -14.97
C TYR A 138 15.90 -7.26 -14.63
N CYS A 139 14.67 -6.77 -14.60
CA CYS A 139 13.49 -7.61 -14.47
C CYS A 139 13.27 -8.35 -15.81
N GLU A 140 14.20 -9.23 -16.18
CA GLU A 140 14.09 -10.11 -17.36
C GLU A 140 12.85 -10.99 -17.25
N SER A 141 12.40 -11.27 -16.02
CA SER A 141 11.13 -11.92 -15.76
C SER A 141 9.97 -11.22 -16.47
N GLY A 142 9.95 -9.88 -16.55
CA GLY A 142 8.91 -9.14 -17.26
C GLY A 142 8.83 -9.45 -18.77
N TRP A 143 9.93 -9.93 -19.36
CA TRP A 143 10.04 -10.24 -20.78
C TRP A 143 9.62 -11.69 -21.07
N ASP A 144 9.71 -12.57 -20.08
CA ASP A 144 9.15 -13.93 -20.13
C ASP A 144 7.71 -13.95 -19.59
N ARG A 145 6.76 -13.82 -20.53
CA ARG A 145 5.32 -13.90 -20.23
C ARG A 145 4.91 -15.21 -19.57
N ALA A 146 5.54 -16.33 -19.91
CA ALA A 146 5.19 -17.63 -19.34
C ALA A 146 5.62 -17.70 -17.88
N PHE A 147 6.85 -17.26 -17.59
CA PHE A 147 7.39 -17.16 -16.24
C PHE A 147 6.55 -16.23 -15.35
N ILE A 148 6.20 -15.02 -15.82
CA ILE A 148 5.35 -14.10 -15.06
C ILE A 148 3.94 -14.65 -14.84
N THR A 149 3.39 -15.38 -15.81
CA THR A 149 2.08 -16.03 -15.65
C THR A 149 2.14 -17.12 -14.59
N ASP A 150 3.21 -17.93 -14.55
CA ASP A 150 3.40 -18.93 -13.51
C ASP A 150 3.62 -18.30 -12.13
N LEU A 151 4.40 -17.21 -12.04
CA LEU A 151 4.57 -16.46 -10.79
C LEU A 151 3.24 -15.89 -10.29
N ARG A 152 2.43 -15.27 -11.16
CA ARG A 152 1.08 -14.77 -10.80
C ARG A 152 0.19 -15.90 -10.31
N ARG A 153 0.21 -17.04 -10.99
CA ARG A 153 -0.55 -18.24 -10.61
C ARG A 153 -0.13 -18.78 -9.24
N ARG A 154 1.16 -18.75 -8.91
CA ARG A 154 1.70 -19.17 -7.60
C ARG A 154 1.45 -18.15 -6.49
N ALA A 155 1.49 -16.86 -6.81
CA ALA A 155 1.21 -15.76 -5.88
C ALA A 155 -0.27 -15.60 -5.60
N ASP A 156 -1.14 -16.10 -6.49
CA ASP A 156 -2.58 -16.13 -6.28
C ASP A 156 -2.95 -17.21 -5.25
N TRP A 157 -2.97 -16.78 -3.99
CA TRP A 157 -3.44 -17.51 -2.82
C TRP A 157 -4.86 -18.12 -2.98
N THR A 158 -5.69 -17.62 -3.90
CA THR A 158 -7.04 -18.14 -4.12
C THR A 158 -7.07 -19.42 -4.97
N GLN A 159 -5.99 -19.76 -5.68
CA GLN A 159 -5.95 -20.96 -6.53
C GLN A 159 -5.67 -22.26 -5.77
N GLY A 160 -5.47 -22.20 -4.45
CA GLY A 160 -5.33 -23.37 -3.60
C GLY A 160 -4.12 -24.25 -3.92
N LEU A 161 -3.10 -23.66 -4.57
CA LEU A 161 -1.80 -24.27 -4.87
C LEU A 161 -0.86 -24.24 -3.66
N ASP A 162 -1.14 -23.36 -2.70
CA ASP A 162 -0.41 -23.32 -1.45
C ASP A 162 -0.93 -24.41 -0.49
N THR A 163 -0.10 -25.41 -0.25
CA THR A 163 -0.34 -26.51 0.69
C THR A 163 -0.61 -26.00 2.11
N TYR A 164 -0.04 -24.85 2.49
CA TYR A 164 -0.27 -24.22 3.79
C TYR A 164 -1.75 -23.89 4.00
N LEU A 165 -2.44 -23.37 2.98
CA LEU A 165 -3.85 -23.00 3.09
C LEU A 165 -4.78 -24.22 3.29
N LYS A 166 -4.32 -25.43 2.94
CA LYS A 166 -5.09 -26.67 3.12
C LYS A 166 -4.71 -27.44 4.39
N THR A 167 -3.43 -27.40 4.76
CA THR A 167 -2.87 -28.28 5.80
C THR A 167 -2.46 -27.53 7.07
N GLY A 168 -2.32 -26.20 7.01
CA GLY A 168 -1.74 -25.37 8.07
C GLY A 168 -0.23 -25.56 8.26
N ILE A 169 0.43 -26.32 7.38
CA ILE A 169 1.86 -26.64 7.47
C ILE A 169 2.58 -25.94 6.31
N PRO A 170 3.53 -25.02 6.59
CA PRO A 170 4.31 -24.38 5.54
C PRO A 170 5.10 -25.41 4.74
N ASN A 171 5.31 -25.14 3.45
CA ASN A 171 6.18 -25.99 2.64
C ASN A 171 7.60 -25.98 3.21
N ASN A 172 8.16 -27.17 3.45
CA ASN A 172 9.55 -27.31 3.84
C ASN A 172 10.43 -27.07 2.60
N VAL A 173 10.95 -25.85 2.45
CA VAL A 173 11.89 -25.50 1.39
C VAL A 173 13.30 -25.70 1.94
N THR A 174 14.09 -26.54 1.28
CA THR A 174 15.50 -26.72 1.64
C THR A 174 16.24 -25.40 1.40
N GLU A 175 16.84 -24.88 2.45
CA GLU A 175 17.62 -23.64 2.39
C GLU A 175 18.80 -23.82 1.41
N PRO A 176 18.95 -22.95 0.41
CA PRO A 176 20.07 -23.00 -0.52
C PRO A 176 21.41 -22.75 0.19
N GLU A 177 22.46 -23.52 -0.15
CA GLU A 177 23.81 -23.37 0.42
C GLU A 177 24.43 -21.98 0.18
N ILE A 178 23.90 -21.20 -0.76
CA ILE A 178 24.37 -19.83 -1.08
C ILE A 178 23.96 -18.80 -0.01
N ILE A 179 22.97 -19.12 0.84
CA ILE A 179 22.56 -18.25 1.93
C ILE A 179 23.55 -18.43 3.08
N SER A 180 24.42 -17.43 3.27
CA SER A 180 25.33 -17.41 4.42
C SER A 180 24.54 -17.26 5.71
N LYS A 181 24.73 -18.19 6.64
CA LYS A 181 24.18 -18.13 8.00
C LYS A 181 25.04 -17.30 8.95
N GLU A 182 26.25 -16.93 8.52
CA GLU A 182 27.12 -16.06 9.31
C GLU A 182 26.45 -14.69 9.39
N THR A 183 25.90 -14.40 10.57
CA THR A 183 25.35 -13.07 10.84
C THR A 183 26.54 -12.12 10.95
N ALA A 184 26.49 -10.91 10.39
CA ALA A 184 27.59 -9.93 10.50
C ALA A 184 28.06 -9.71 11.95
N LEU A 185 27.19 -9.98 12.93
CA LEU A 185 27.49 -10.01 14.36
C LEU A 185 28.52 -11.08 14.76
N GLU A 186 28.42 -12.31 14.22
CA GLU A 186 29.36 -13.40 14.50
C GLU A 186 30.73 -13.13 13.89
N GLU A 187 30.78 -12.52 12.71
CA GLU A 187 32.03 -12.10 12.09
C GLU A 187 32.68 -10.92 12.83
N MET A 188 31.89 -9.93 13.28
CA MET A 188 32.37 -8.86 14.17
C MET A 188 32.89 -9.40 15.50
N ILE A 189 32.20 -10.37 16.12
CA ILE A 189 32.66 -11.04 17.34
C ILE A 189 33.98 -11.76 17.04
N ARG A 190 34.07 -12.57 15.97
CA ARG A 190 35.29 -13.29 15.58
C ARG A 190 36.49 -12.36 15.36
N VAL A 191 36.28 -11.20 14.74
CA VAL A 191 37.32 -10.18 14.54
C VAL A 191 37.74 -9.56 15.87
N LYS A 192 36.77 -9.17 16.71
CA LYS A 192 37.03 -8.63 18.06
C LYS A 192 37.74 -9.65 18.95
N THR A 193 37.36 -10.92 18.94
CA THR A 193 37.99 -11.97 19.75
C THR A 193 39.45 -12.21 19.35
N LYS A 194 39.77 -12.13 18.05
CA LYS A 194 41.16 -12.14 17.55
C LYS A 194 41.96 -10.90 17.98
N GLU A 195 41.31 -9.75 18.05
CA GLU A 195 41.93 -8.48 18.49
C GLU A 195 42.24 -8.47 20.00
N TYR A 196 41.39 -9.12 20.81
CA TYR A 196 41.53 -9.22 22.28
C TYR A 196 42.21 -10.51 22.78
N GLY A 197 42.61 -11.41 21.90
CA GLY A 197 43.47 -12.57 22.23
C GLY A 197 42.83 -13.62 23.14
N TYR A 198 41.62 -14.08 22.82
CA TYR A 198 41.07 -15.34 23.33
C TYR A 198 41.10 -16.44 22.27
#